data_AF-A0A1I7XJC5-F1
#
_entry.id   AF-A0A1I7XJC5-F1
#
_cell.length_a   1.000
_cell.length_b   1.000
_cell.length_c   1.000
_cell.angle_alpha   90.00
_cell.angle_beta   90.00
_cell.angle_gamma   90.00
#
_symmetry.space_group_name_H-M   'P 1'
#
loop_
_entity.id
_entity.type
_entity.pdbx_description
1 polymer ?
#
loop_
_entity_poly.entity_id
_entity_poly.type
_entity_poly.pdbx_seq_one_letter_code
_entity_poly.pdbx_strand_id
1 'polypeptide(L)' 'MDDDCGGGGGNGSVSGAGYWKQNLYLLQERAPKPLPVRCTRAVESKPPQYGSEFHGLIDRSEVST' A
#
# COMPACT_ATOMS: atom_id res chain seq x y z
N MET A 1 15.44 -11.59 18.47
CA MET A 1 15.89 -12.97 18.24
C MET A 1 14.72 -13.68 17.64
N ASP A 2 14.84 -13.94 16.35
CA ASP A 2 13.84 -14.60 15.51
C ASP A 2 13.89 -16.10 15.81
N ASP A 3 13.23 -16.53 16.88
CA ASP A 3 13.19 -17.93 17.26
C ASP A 3 12.07 -18.66 16.52
N ASP A 4 12.50 -19.29 15.42
CA ASP A 4 12.16 -20.60 14.88
C ASP A 4 10.84 -21.25 15.34
N CYS A 5 9.97 -21.50 14.36
CA CYS A 5 8.71 -22.21 14.52
C CYS A 5 8.98 -23.73 14.56
N GLY A 6 9.56 -24.25 15.64
CA GLY A 6 9.80 -25.68 15.85
C GLY A 6 8.72 -26.33 16.73
N GLY A 7 7.94 -27.25 16.15
CA GLY A 7 6.74 -27.83 16.75
C GLY A 7 6.93 -28.77 17.95
N GLY A 8 5.86 -28.89 18.76
CA GLY A 8 5.70 -29.90 19.80
C GLY A 8 4.24 -30.38 19.86
N GLY A 9 4.03 -31.69 19.73
CA GLY A 9 2.72 -32.32 19.59
C GLY A 9 1.84 -32.25 20.84
N GLY A 10 0.55 -32.00 20.63
CA GLY A 10 -0.53 -32.10 21.62
C GLY A 10 -1.88 -32.16 20.91
N ASN A 11 -2.70 -33.14 21.30
CA ASN A 11 -3.97 -33.55 20.68
C ASN A 11 -4.95 -32.44 20.27
N GLY A 12 -5.43 -32.52 19.02
CA GLY A 12 -6.75 -32.08 18.59
C GLY A 12 -6.95 -30.56 18.38
N SER A 13 -7.13 -30.17 17.10
CA SER A 13 -7.39 -28.81 16.57
C SER A 13 -6.09 -28.01 16.39
N VAL A 14 -5.55 -27.72 15.21
CA VAL A 14 -6.14 -27.20 13.98
C VAL A 14 -5.27 -27.67 12.80
N SER A 15 -5.80 -28.58 12.00
CA SER A 15 -5.23 -28.91 10.70
C SER A 15 -5.38 -27.69 9.77
N GLY A 16 -4.28 -27.14 9.27
CA GLY A 16 -4.31 -26.29 8.08
C GLY A 16 -4.26 -24.77 8.28
N ALA A 17 -3.55 -24.26 9.28
CA ALA A 17 -3.04 -22.89 9.16
C ALA A 17 -2.00 -22.91 8.03
N GLY A 18 -2.42 -22.48 6.84
CA GLY A 18 -1.67 -22.63 5.59
C GLY A 18 -0.21 -22.20 5.71
N TYR A 19 0.64 -22.85 4.91
CA TYR A 19 2.10 -22.64 4.81
C TYR A 19 2.53 -21.16 4.67
N TRP A 20 1.60 -20.26 4.31
CA TRP A 20 1.84 -18.83 4.14
C TRP A 20 1.33 -18.00 5.32
N LYS A 21 2.22 -17.20 5.93
CA LYS A 21 1.86 -16.23 6.97
C LYS A 21 0.99 -15.12 6.37
N GLN A 22 -0.22 -14.93 6.92
CA GLN A 22 -1.21 -13.98 6.40
C GLN A 22 -0.93 -12.50 6.74
N ASN A 23 0.08 -12.20 7.55
CA ASN A 23 0.30 -10.85 8.09
C ASN A 23 0.39 -9.76 7.02
N LEU A 24 1.16 -9.98 5.94
CA LEU A 24 1.32 -8.99 4.86
C LEU A 24 0.02 -8.81 4.06
N TYR A 25 -0.72 -9.90 3.85
CA TYR A 25 -2.02 -9.86 3.17
C TYR A 25 -3.02 -9.00 3.95
N LEU A 26 -3.14 -9.25 5.26
CA LEU A 26 -4.07 -8.49 6.11
C LEU A 26 -3.67 -7.02 6.24
N LEU A 27 -2.37 -6.70 6.24
CA LEU A 27 -1.90 -5.31 6.21
C LEU A 27 -2.26 -4.63 4.88
N GLN A 28 -2.14 -5.33 3.75
CA GLN A 28 -2.51 -4.81 2.44
C GLN A 28 -4.02 -4.58 2.30
N GLU A 29 -4.86 -5.46 2.84
CA GLU A 29 -6.32 -5.26 2.84
C GLU A 29 -6.74 -4.02 3.65
N ARG A 30 -6.03 -3.73 4.74
CA ARG A 30 -6.29 -2.56 5.61
C ARG A 30 -5.66 -1.27 5.07
N ALA A 31 -4.77 -1.36 4.09
CA ALA A 31 -4.12 -0.19 3.53
C ALA A 31 -5.15 0.71 2.82
N PRO A 32 -5.04 2.04 2.98
CA PRO A 32 -5.94 2.97 2.32
C PRO A 32 -5.80 2.85 0.81
N LYS A 33 -6.93 2.98 0.10
CA LYS A 33 -6.93 3.01 -1.37
C LYS A 33 -6.29 4.31 -1.86
N PRO A 34 -5.60 4.30 -3.01
CA PRO A 34 -5.02 5.50 -3.59
C PRO A 34 -6.13 6.52 -3.91
N LEU A 35 -5.96 7.75 -3.42
CA LEU A 35 -6.83 8.87 -3.71
C LEU A 35 -6.07 9.83 -4.64
N PRO A 36 -6.39 9.86 -5.94
CA PRO A 36 -5.68 10.73 -6.87
C PRO A 36 -6.06 12.18 -6.62
N VAL A 37 -5.07 13.02 -6.31
CA VAL A 37 -5.23 14.47 -6.23
C VAL A 37 -5.24 15.03 -7.65
N ARG A 38 -6.39 15.53 -8.09
CA ARG A 38 -6.56 16.07 -9.44
C ARG A 38 -6.06 17.51 -9.49
N CYS A 39 -5.23 17.78 -10.48
CA CYS A 39 -4.80 19.13 -10.82
C CYS A 39 -5.99 19.90 -11.43
N THR A 40 -6.38 21.00 -10.79
CA THR A 40 -7.45 21.89 -11.27
C THR A 40 -6.95 22.96 -12.25
N ARG A 41 -5.62 23.10 -12.38
CA ARG A 41 -4.97 24.06 -13.28
C ARG A 41 -4.59 23.41 -14.62
N ALA A 42 -4.72 24.16 -15.70
CA ALA A 42 -4.23 23.74 -17.00
C ALA A 42 -2.69 23.83 -17.02
N VAL A 43 -2.01 22.70 -17.19
CA VAL A 43 -0.54 22.64 -17.30
C VAL A 43 -0.17 22.41 -18.77
N GLU A 44 0.27 23.46 -19.45
CA GLU A 44 0.61 23.41 -20.89
C GLU A 44 1.82 22.49 -21.17
N SER A 45 2.77 22.40 -20.23
CA SER A 45 3.98 21.57 -20.36
C SER A 45 3.78 20.11 -19.92
N LYS A 46 2.55 19.59 -19.92
CA LYS A 46 2.24 18.25 -19.42
C LYS A 46 2.73 17.17 -20.38
N PRO A 47 3.67 16.29 -19.97
CA PRO A 47 4.10 15.19 -20.82
C PRO A 47 2.97 14.17 -21.04
N PRO A 48 2.94 13.47 -22.19
CA PRO A 48 1.82 12.61 -22.60
C PRO A 48 1.61 11.40 -21.68
N GLN A 49 2.64 10.94 -20.97
CA GLN A 49 2.54 9.82 -20.03
C GLN A 49 1.83 10.16 -18.71
N TYR A 50 1.61 11.45 -18.41
CA TYR A 50 1.00 11.88 -17.16
C TYR A 50 -0.49 12.20 -17.30
N GLY A 51 -1.28 11.81 -16.29
CA GLY A 51 -2.72 12.00 -16.21
C GLY A 51 -3.12 13.38 -15.68
N SER A 52 -4.29 13.42 -15.04
CA SER A 52 -4.82 14.64 -14.41
C SER A 52 -4.18 14.95 -13.06
N GLU A 53 -3.38 14.04 -12.51
CA GLU A 53 -2.64 14.22 -11.26
C GLU A 53 -1.36 15.07 -11.41
N PHE A 54 -0.98 15.44 -12.63
CA PHE A 54 0.23 16.23 -12.86
C PHE A 54 0.01 17.71 -12.58
N HIS A 55 0.70 18.20 -11.56
CA HIS A 55 0.62 19.60 -11.16
C HIS A 55 1.67 20.47 -11.86
N GLY A 56 2.78 19.91 -12.38
CA GLY A 56 3.89 20.71 -12.92
C GLY A 56 4.79 21.23 -11.81
N LEU A 57 5.35 22.43 -11.97
CA LEU A 57 6.17 23.07 -10.94
C LEU A 57 5.26 23.63 -9.82
N ILE A 58 5.39 23.08 -8.61
CA ILE A 58 4.70 23.55 -7.40
C ILE A 58 5.71 23.76 -6.28
N ASP A 59 5.38 24.67 -5.37
CA ASP A 59 6.07 24.75 -4.09
C ASP A 59 5.59 23.65 -3.13
N ARG A 60 6.43 23.26 -2.16
CA ARG A 60 6.05 22.26 -1.15
C ARG A 60 4.86 22.71 -0.30
N SER A 61 4.72 24.02 -0.08
CA SER A 61 3.58 24.59 0.64
C SER A 61 2.25 24.34 -0.07
N GLU A 62 2.25 24.24 -1.40
CA GLU A 62 1.05 23.99 -2.21
C GLU A 62 0.58 22.53 -2.15
N VAL A 63 1.44 21.58 -1.73
CA VAL A 63 1.14 20.13 -1.65
C VAL A 63 0.33 19.77 -0.40
N SER A 64 0.33 20.63 0.63
CA SER A 64 -0.20 20.30 1.96
C SER A 64 -1.73 20.39 2.08
N THR A 65 -2.47 20.53 0.96
CA THR A 65 -3.94 20.66 0.94
C THR A 65 -4.57 19.34 0.54
#